data_AF-A0A1G3V7V5-F1
#
_entry.id   AF-A0A1G3V7V5-F1
#
_cell.length_a   1.000
_cell.length_b   1.000
_cell.length_c   1.000
_cell.angle_alpha   90.00
_cell.angle_beta   90.00
_cell.angle_gamma   90.00
#
_symmetry.space_group_name_H-M   'P 1'
#
loop_
_entity.id
_entity.type
_entity.pdbx_description
1 polymer ?
#
loop_
_entity_poly.entity_id
_entity_poly.type
_entity_poly.pdbx_seq_one_letter_code
_entity_poly.pdbx_strand_id
1 'polypeptide(L)'
;MIIGRGKSKNPLRLLATLAIGVLVISCNPVARQPLSRLDTPEHHAFAGTVLLNQEKFTDAGREFEFALRLDPHHSKAHAGAGLVKAYRGDFVAGFEAIKRAENDARSKEERIFALVGTIRVSTLSHAACLKIGTECSPDDAWLGRSKDAFDKAVMIDPNAASAYFFMGECYLAALHLEAAGRMFARVLDLDAEYVREAERRGKLVRKILRAMPETAAGRKAALIERLTRADVAALFVEEMKIGALFAKRMPNVFNAASGDPGKAGTAVAGQTEAKDIAGHPLGAYIERVVRLGIRGLDVYPDGTFRPAEQVDRASYAMMIEDILIKVTGDSALATRFVGAPSPFPDLRGDHPYFNSAMVVTSRGIMEVEDSATGSFAPLGPLSGADALLAIR
;
A
#
# COMPACT_ATOMS: atom_id res chain seq x y z
N MET A 1 86.62 -31.59 35.22
CA MET A 1 85.15 -31.53 35.38
C MET A 1 84.65 -30.41 34.47
N ILE A 2 83.45 -30.57 33.90
CA ILE A 2 82.79 -29.73 32.86
C ILE A 2 82.96 -30.27 31.43
N ILE A 3 82.02 -31.13 31.05
CA ILE A 3 81.73 -31.58 29.68
C ILE A 3 80.90 -30.49 29.00
N GLY A 4 81.42 -29.88 27.93
CA GLY A 4 80.69 -28.94 27.08
C GLY A 4 79.77 -29.66 26.09
N ARG A 5 78.46 -29.57 26.28
CA ARG A 5 77.44 -30.03 25.32
C ARG A 5 77.32 -29.00 24.17
N GLY A 6 77.83 -29.36 23.00
CA GLY A 6 77.53 -28.67 21.74
C GLY A 6 76.05 -28.83 21.37
N LYS A 7 75.32 -27.72 21.23
CA LYS A 7 73.98 -27.69 20.64
C LYS A 7 74.12 -27.85 19.13
N SER A 8 73.66 -28.98 18.58
CA SER A 8 73.49 -29.11 17.13
C SER A 8 72.38 -28.17 16.67
N LYS A 9 72.67 -27.36 15.64
CA LYS A 9 71.67 -26.57 14.93
C LYS A 9 70.97 -27.51 13.96
N ASN A 10 69.75 -27.95 14.28
CA ASN A 10 68.90 -28.67 13.34
C ASN A 10 68.33 -27.68 12.29
N PRO A 11 68.67 -27.80 10.99
CA PRO A 11 68.08 -26.97 9.94
C PRO A 11 66.60 -27.31 9.69
N LEU A 12 66.12 -28.42 10.25
CA LEU A 12 64.75 -28.92 10.07
C LEU A 12 63.66 -28.07 10.75
N ARG A 13 64.02 -27.15 11.67
CA ARG A 13 63.05 -26.28 12.35
C ARG A 13 62.79 -24.95 11.63
N LEU A 14 63.62 -24.57 10.66
CA LEU A 14 63.39 -23.35 9.87
C LEU A 14 62.47 -23.58 8.65
N LEU A 15 62.29 -24.84 8.23
CA LEU A 15 61.43 -25.23 7.12
C LEU A 15 59.99 -25.56 7.54
N ALA A 16 59.75 -25.84 8.83
CA ALA A 16 58.40 -26.13 9.34
C ALA A 16 57.59 -24.87 9.69
N THR A 17 58.23 -23.69 9.82
CA THR A 17 57.54 -22.41 10.01
C THR A 17 57.22 -21.71 8.69
N LEU A 18 57.68 -22.22 7.54
CA LEU A 18 57.36 -21.69 6.21
C LEU A 18 56.23 -22.47 5.50
N ALA A 19 55.62 -23.45 6.18
CA ALA A 19 54.55 -24.29 5.63
C ALA A 19 53.16 -24.01 6.24
N ILE A 20 53.01 -22.97 7.08
CA ILE A 20 51.73 -22.54 7.68
C ILE A 20 51.40 -21.11 7.22
N GLY A 21 51.67 -20.79 5.96
CA GLY A 21 51.58 -19.41 5.44
C GLY A 21 50.71 -19.19 4.20
N VAL A 22 50.23 -20.24 3.52
CA VAL A 22 49.52 -20.07 2.25
C VAL A 22 48.38 -21.07 2.11
N LEU A 23 47.29 -20.86 2.83
CA LEU A 23 45.96 -21.40 2.49
C LEU A 23 44.87 -20.52 3.15
N VAL A 24 45.00 -19.19 3.02
CA VAL A 24 43.81 -18.34 3.11
C VAL A 24 43.16 -18.45 1.74
N ILE A 25 42.38 -19.52 1.53
CA ILE A 25 41.41 -19.57 0.43
C ILE A 25 40.42 -18.46 0.76
N SER A 26 40.67 -17.27 0.22
CA SER A 26 39.65 -16.25 0.07
C SER A 26 38.50 -16.94 -0.65
N CYS A 27 37.39 -17.20 0.05
CA CYS A 27 36.13 -17.61 -0.55
C CYS A 27 35.59 -16.43 -1.38
N ASN A 28 36.28 -16.09 -2.46
CA ASN A 28 35.73 -15.21 -3.46
C ASN A 28 34.85 -16.09 -4.36
N PRO A 29 33.54 -15.82 -4.47
CA PRO A 29 32.67 -16.58 -5.35
C PRO A 29 33.23 -16.58 -6.78
N VAL A 30 33.43 -17.76 -7.34
CA VAL A 30 33.95 -17.92 -8.71
C VAL A 30 32.79 -17.72 -9.68
N ALA A 31 32.93 -16.77 -10.61
CA ALA A 31 31.98 -16.54 -11.68
C ALA A 31 31.83 -17.79 -12.58
N ARG A 32 30.59 -18.15 -12.93
CA ARG A 32 30.28 -19.18 -13.93
C ARG A 32 30.59 -18.66 -15.33
N GLN A 33 30.94 -19.57 -16.24
CA GLN A 33 31.09 -19.22 -17.65
C GLN A 33 29.71 -19.00 -18.31
N PRO A 34 29.61 -18.05 -19.26
CA PRO A 34 28.41 -17.84 -20.05
C PRO A 34 28.16 -19.03 -21.01
N LEU A 35 26.90 -19.45 -21.12
CA LEU A 35 26.46 -20.55 -21.96
C LEU A 35 26.17 -20.12 -23.41
N SER A 36 25.96 -18.82 -23.64
CA SER A 36 25.73 -18.26 -24.96
C SER A 36 26.17 -16.79 -25.02
N ARG A 37 26.20 -16.20 -26.23
CA ARG A 37 26.51 -14.76 -26.41
C ARG A 37 25.51 -13.82 -25.74
N LEU A 38 24.29 -14.27 -25.47
CA LEU A 38 23.25 -13.47 -24.82
C LEU A 38 23.17 -13.73 -23.30
N ASP A 39 23.91 -14.73 -22.80
CA ASP A 39 23.99 -15.09 -21.39
C ASP A 39 24.92 -14.13 -20.64
N THR A 40 24.45 -12.91 -20.45
CA THR A 40 25.19 -11.79 -19.84
C THR A 40 24.56 -11.40 -18.50
N PRO A 41 25.36 -10.97 -17.50
CA PRO A 41 24.81 -10.55 -16.22
C PRO A 41 23.86 -9.35 -16.37
N GLU A 42 24.12 -8.44 -17.31
CA GLU A 42 23.27 -7.28 -17.59
C GLU A 42 21.90 -7.70 -18.12
N HIS A 43 21.84 -8.68 -19.03
CA HIS A 43 20.59 -9.20 -19.57
C HIS A 43 19.73 -9.82 -18.47
N HIS A 44 20.32 -10.69 -17.65
CA HIS A 44 19.65 -11.30 -16.51
C HIS A 44 19.20 -10.25 -15.47
N ALA A 45 20.04 -9.27 -15.14
CA ALA A 45 19.66 -8.22 -14.19
C ALA A 45 18.52 -7.34 -14.72
N PHE A 46 18.51 -7.05 -16.03
CA PHE A 46 17.41 -6.33 -16.68
C PHE A 46 16.11 -7.14 -16.65
N ALA A 47 16.17 -8.42 -17.05
CA ALA A 47 15.01 -9.33 -17.00
C ALA A 47 14.45 -9.45 -15.56
N GLY A 48 15.33 -9.59 -14.57
CA GLY A 48 14.96 -9.62 -13.16
C GLY A 48 14.27 -8.33 -12.71
N THR A 49 14.73 -7.17 -13.18
CA THR A 49 14.10 -5.86 -12.86
C THR A 49 12.71 -5.74 -13.47
N VAL A 50 12.53 -6.18 -14.72
CA VAL A 50 11.21 -6.23 -15.38
C VAL A 50 10.26 -7.14 -14.62
N LEU A 51 10.70 -8.34 -14.23
CA LEU A 51 9.90 -9.30 -13.46
C LEU A 51 9.56 -8.78 -12.06
N LEU A 52 10.50 -8.08 -11.41
CA LEU A 52 10.29 -7.44 -10.11
C LEU A 52 9.18 -6.37 -10.19
N ASN A 53 9.18 -5.55 -11.24
CA ASN A 53 8.15 -4.53 -11.46
C ASN A 53 6.79 -5.14 -11.84
N GLN A 54 6.77 -6.39 -12.32
CA GLN A 54 5.55 -7.18 -12.53
C GLN A 54 5.15 -7.99 -11.27
N GLU A 55 5.81 -7.77 -10.13
CA GLU A 55 5.60 -8.49 -8.87
C GLU A 55 5.82 -10.02 -8.95
N LYS A 56 6.52 -10.49 -9.98
CA LYS A 56 6.90 -11.90 -10.16
C LYS A 56 8.18 -12.20 -9.38
N PHE A 57 8.11 -12.10 -8.05
CA PHE A 57 9.29 -12.14 -7.17
C PHE A 57 10.12 -13.41 -7.28
N THR A 58 9.47 -14.56 -7.52
CA THR A 58 10.18 -15.84 -7.69
C THR A 58 10.99 -15.89 -8.96
N ASP A 59 10.41 -15.48 -10.09
CA ASP A 59 11.11 -15.45 -11.37
C ASP A 59 12.20 -14.36 -11.36
N ALA A 60 11.90 -13.19 -10.81
CA ALA A 60 12.87 -12.10 -10.65
C ALA A 60 14.09 -12.56 -9.83
N GLY A 61 13.86 -13.26 -8.72
CA GLY A 61 14.94 -13.80 -7.89
C GLY A 61 15.86 -14.75 -8.64
N ARG A 62 15.30 -15.62 -9.50
CA ARG A 62 16.08 -16.54 -10.35
C ARG A 62 16.94 -15.79 -11.37
N GLU A 63 16.39 -14.75 -12.01
CA GLU A 63 17.16 -13.94 -12.95
C GLU A 63 18.32 -13.20 -12.26
N PHE A 64 18.08 -12.60 -11.08
CA PHE A 64 19.17 -11.99 -10.31
C PHE A 64 20.21 -13.01 -9.86
N GLU A 65 19.81 -14.23 -9.52
CA GLU A 65 20.74 -15.32 -9.22
C GLU A 65 21.61 -15.68 -10.43
N PHE A 66 21.03 -15.76 -11.63
CA PHE A 66 21.81 -15.99 -12.85
C PHE A 66 22.82 -14.87 -13.13
N ALA A 67 22.43 -13.62 -12.94
CA ALA A 67 23.33 -12.47 -13.05
C ALA A 67 24.49 -12.57 -12.04
N LEU A 68 24.18 -12.86 -10.77
CA LEU A 68 25.19 -12.98 -9.71
C LEU A 68 26.10 -14.20 -9.86
N ARG A 69 25.63 -15.26 -10.52
CA ARG A 69 26.51 -16.37 -10.89
C ARG A 69 27.50 -15.98 -11.98
N LEU A 70 27.14 -15.08 -12.91
CA LEU A 70 28.01 -14.61 -13.99
C LEU A 70 28.96 -13.49 -13.54
N ASP A 71 28.47 -12.54 -12.75
CA ASP A 71 29.28 -11.51 -12.08
C ASP A 71 28.84 -11.42 -10.60
N PRO A 72 29.59 -12.03 -9.68
CA PRO A 72 29.29 -11.97 -8.25
C PRO A 72 29.31 -10.57 -7.63
N HIS A 73 29.87 -9.59 -8.34
CA HIS A 73 29.92 -8.18 -7.95
C HIS A 73 28.99 -7.32 -8.84
N HIS A 74 27.94 -7.90 -9.41
CA HIS A 74 27.00 -7.15 -10.24
C HIS A 74 26.05 -6.31 -9.37
N SER A 75 26.34 -5.01 -9.25
CA SER A 75 25.65 -4.06 -8.38
C SER A 75 24.12 -4.12 -8.50
N LYS A 76 23.56 -3.93 -9.70
CA LYS A 76 22.09 -3.94 -9.90
C LYS A 76 21.45 -5.29 -9.55
N ALA A 77 22.18 -6.39 -9.69
CA ALA A 77 21.64 -7.72 -9.38
C ALA A 77 21.59 -7.96 -7.87
N HIS A 78 22.60 -7.50 -7.12
CA HIS A 78 22.53 -7.46 -5.65
C HIS A 78 21.37 -6.59 -5.16
N ALA A 79 21.17 -5.40 -5.75
CA ALA A 79 20.07 -4.53 -5.37
C ALA A 79 18.71 -5.16 -5.68
N GLY A 80 18.55 -5.74 -6.87
CA GLY A 80 17.36 -6.48 -7.27
C GLY A 80 17.06 -7.67 -6.35
N ALA A 81 18.07 -8.48 -6.04
CA ALA A 81 17.94 -9.60 -5.10
C ALA A 81 17.57 -9.12 -3.68
N GLY A 82 18.11 -7.98 -3.23
CA GLY A 82 17.73 -7.36 -1.97
C GLY A 82 16.27 -6.95 -1.92
N LEU A 83 15.76 -6.38 -3.00
CA LEU A 83 14.34 -6.03 -3.12
C LEU A 83 13.45 -7.28 -3.11
N VAL A 84 13.82 -8.34 -3.85
CA VAL A 84 13.09 -9.63 -3.82
C VAL A 84 13.01 -10.19 -2.39
N LYS A 85 14.10 -10.13 -1.62
CA LYS A 85 14.12 -10.55 -0.21
C LYS A 85 13.19 -9.69 0.66
N ALA A 86 13.22 -8.37 0.48
CA ALA A 86 12.34 -7.46 1.21
C ALA A 86 10.85 -7.69 0.89
N TYR A 87 10.48 -7.93 -0.37
CA TYR A 87 9.10 -8.29 -0.74
C TYR A 87 8.65 -9.63 -0.13
N ARG A 88 9.59 -10.52 0.21
CA ARG A 88 9.34 -11.77 0.95
C ARG A 88 9.35 -11.61 2.47
N GLY A 89 9.53 -10.38 2.98
CA GLY A 89 9.54 -10.05 4.40
C GLY A 89 10.93 -10.14 5.07
N ASP A 90 11.97 -10.55 4.34
CA ASP A 90 13.34 -10.58 4.87
C ASP A 90 14.04 -9.23 4.62
N PHE A 91 13.70 -8.26 5.46
CA PHE A 91 14.23 -6.90 5.37
C PHE A 91 15.72 -6.83 5.72
N VAL A 92 16.18 -7.68 6.64
CA VAL A 92 17.59 -7.72 7.06
C VAL A 92 18.46 -8.14 5.89
N ALA A 93 18.17 -9.29 5.27
CA ALA A 93 18.93 -9.75 4.11
C ALA A 93 18.71 -8.85 2.89
N GLY A 94 17.57 -8.17 2.83
CA GLY A 94 17.29 -7.09 1.87
C GLY A 94 18.31 -5.95 1.98
N PHE A 95 18.41 -5.31 3.15
CA PHE A 95 19.36 -4.21 3.39
C PHE A 95 20.82 -4.64 3.19
N GLU A 96 21.20 -5.85 3.62
CA GLU A 96 22.56 -6.35 3.38
C GLU A 96 22.89 -6.47 1.88
N ALA A 97 21.94 -6.94 1.08
CA ALA A 97 22.12 -7.04 -0.36
C ALA A 97 22.16 -5.66 -1.04
N ILE A 98 21.34 -4.71 -0.60
CA ILE A 98 21.43 -3.31 -1.06
C ILE A 98 22.79 -2.70 -0.70
N LYS A 99 23.31 -2.94 0.50
CA LYS A 99 24.64 -2.46 0.92
C LYS A 99 25.76 -3.04 0.05
N ARG A 100 25.68 -4.33 -0.29
CA ARG A 100 26.60 -4.95 -1.26
C ARG A 100 26.50 -4.28 -2.62
N ALA A 101 25.28 -4.03 -3.12
CA ALA A 101 25.06 -3.32 -4.37
C ALA A 101 25.71 -1.92 -4.39
N GLU A 102 25.59 -1.15 -3.32
CA GLU A 102 26.23 0.17 -3.23
C GLU A 102 27.77 0.06 -3.25
N ASN A 103 28.34 -0.91 -2.54
CA ASN A 103 29.79 -1.14 -2.52
C ASN A 103 30.34 -1.61 -3.88
N ASP A 104 29.58 -2.44 -4.59
CA ASP A 104 29.94 -3.00 -5.89
C ASP A 104 29.64 -2.05 -7.06
N ALA A 105 29.00 -0.90 -6.83
CA ALA A 105 28.60 0.04 -7.87
C ALA A 105 29.81 0.65 -8.60
N ARG A 106 29.83 0.51 -9.92
CA ARG A 106 30.91 1.00 -10.80
C ARG A 106 30.51 2.26 -11.58
N SER A 107 29.22 2.61 -11.58
CA SER A 107 28.70 3.81 -12.24
C SER A 107 27.80 4.64 -11.33
N LYS A 108 27.52 5.89 -11.73
CA LYS A 108 26.58 6.77 -11.04
C LYS A 108 25.18 6.15 -11.02
N GLU A 109 24.75 5.59 -12.14
CA GLU A 109 23.44 4.96 -12.32
C GLU A 109 23.29 3.73 -11.41
N GLU A 110 24.32 2.89 -11.28
CA GLU A 110 24.33 1.75 -10.36
C GLU A 110 24.23 2.19 -8.90
N ARG A 111 24.97 3.24 -8.54
CA ARG A 111 24.93 3.79 -7.19
C ARG A 111 23.56 4.39 -6.86
N ILE A 112 22.96 5.13 -7.79
CA ILE A 112 21.58 5.65 -7.66
C ILE A 112 20.60 4.48 -7.51
N PHE A 113 20.74 3.41 -8.31
CA PHE A 113 19.87 2.24 -8.21
C PHE A 113 19.93 1.57 -6.83
N ALA A 114 21.12 1.45 -6.24
CA ALA A 114 21.28 0.92 -4.87
C ALA A 114 20.66 1.86 -3.81
N LEU A 115 20.84 3.18 -3.94
CA LEU A 115 20.23 4.17 -3.05
C LEU A 115 18.70 4.14 -3.13
N VAL A 116 18.14 4.07 -4.34
CA VAL A 116 16.70 3.85 -4.56
C VAL A 116 16.24 2.52 -3.95
N GLY A 117 17.07 1.47 -4.04
CA GLY A 117 16.85 0.21 -3.33
C GLY A 117 16.70 0.41 -1.82
N THR A 118 17.51 1.27 -1.20
CA THR A 118 17.42 1.60 0.24
C THR A 118 16.08 2.27 0.59
N ILE A 119 15.63 3.23 -0.24
CA ILE A 119 14.33 3.88 -0.07
C ILE A 119 13.22 2.82 -0.11
N ARG A 120 13.22 1.99 -1.16
CA ARG A 120 12.20 0.95 -1.37
C ARG A 120 12.14 -0.08 -0.24
N VAL A 121 13.28 -0.63 0.21
CA VAL A 121 13.31 -1.59 1.33
C VAL A 121 12.81 -0.93 2.61
N SER A 122 13.18 0.33 2.87
CA SER A 122 12.70 1.07 4.04
C SER A 122 11.18 1.30 4.00
N THR A 123 10.64 1.68 2.85
CA THR A 123 9.19 1.81 2.65
C THR A 123 8.46 0.48 2.84
N LEU A 124 8.98 -0.63 2.28
CA LEU A 124 8.38 -1.96 2.43
C LEU A 124 8.40 -2.44 3.89
N SER A 125 9.50 -2.20 4.59
CA SER A 125 9.62 -2.53 6.02
C SER A 125 8.56 -1.82 6.85
N HIS A 126 8.29 -0.53 6.55
CA HIS A 126 7.24 0.22 7.23
C HIS A 126 5.82 -0.22 6.80
N ALA A 127 5.58 -0.49 5.53
CA ALA A 127 4.28 -0.96 5.05
C ALA A 127 3.90 -2.32 5.66
N ALA A 128 4.86 -3.23 5.83
CA ALA A 128 4.64 -4.51 6.51
C ALA A 128 4.21 -4.32 7.98
N CYS A 129 4.68 -3.23 8.61
CA CYS A 129 4.33 -2.82 9.96
C CYS A 129 2.91 -2.21 10.07
N LEU A 130 2.39 -1.59 9.00
CA LEU A 130 1.10 -0.89 9.02
C LEU A 130 -0.15 -1.77 8.86
N LYS A 131 -0.03 -3.11 8.88
CA LYS A 131 -1.20 -3.98 8.85
C LYS A 131 -2.12 -3.71 10.06
N ILE A 132 -3.41 -3.56 9.80
CA ILE A 132 -4.42 -3.23 10.83
C ILE A 132 -4.37 -4.31 11.92
N GLY A 133 -4.07 -3.92 13.17
CA GLY A 133 -3.99 -4.81 14.32
C GLY A 133 -2.58 -5.14 14.83
N THR A 134 -1.51 -4.69 14.16
CA THR A 134 -0.14 -4.77 14.69
C THR A 134 0.36 -3.39 15.10
N GLU A 135 0.55 -3.18 16.41
CA GLU A 135 1.33 -2.04 16.91
C GLU A 135 2.77 -2.20 16.46
N CYS A 136 3.24 -1.27 15.63
CA CYS A 136 4.64 -1.24 15.24
C CYS A 136 5.37 -0.19 16.03
N SER A 137 6.63 -0.49 16.34
CA SER A 137 7.51 0.49 16.96
C SER A 137 7.56 1.73 16.04
N PRO A 138 7.28 2.94 16.57
CA PRO A 138 7.31 4.19 15.83
C PRO A 138 8.76 4.63 15.58
N ASP A 139 9.60 3.72 15.05
CA ASP A 139 10.96 4.08 14.72
C ASP A 139 10.96 4.81 13.38
N ASP A 140 10.86 6.14 13.41
CA ASP A 140 10.98 7.03 12.25
C ASP A 140 12.33 6.88 11.51
N ALA A 141 13.26 6.05 12.00
CA ALA A 141 14.51 5.75 11.31
C ALA A 141 14.32 5.24 9.88
N TRP A 142 13.19 4.60 9.53
CA TRP A 142 12.95 4.18 8.14
C TRP A 142 12.78 5.38 7.20
N LEU A 143 12.08 6.43 7.64
CA LEU A 143 11.91 7.66 6.86
C LEU A 143 13.21 8.46 6.82
N GLY A 144 13.94 8.52 7.94
CA GLY A 144 15.29 9.10 8.00
C GLY A 144 16.24 8.45 7.00
N ARG A 145 16.34 7.11 7.03
CA ARG A 145 17.18 6.33 6.09
C ARG A 145 16.79 6.56 4.64
N SER A 146 15.49 6.70 4.36
CA SER A 146 15.00 6.98 3.01
C SER A 146 15.40 8.38 2.54
N LYS A 147 15.29 9.39 3.41
CA LYS A 147 15.73 10.76 3.12
C LYS A 147 17.24 10.82 2.86
N ASP A 148 18.05 10.17 3.70
CA ASP A 148 19.50 10.13 3.53
C ASP A 148 19.90 9.48 2.18
N ALA A 149 19.21 8.40 1.79
CA ALA A 149 19.44 7.74 0.52
C ALA A 149 18.99 8.61 -0.67
N PHE A 150 17.85 9.29 -0.54
CA PHE A 150 17.35 10.24 -1.52
C PHE A 150 18.32 11.42 -1.72
N ASP A 151 18.77 12.06 -0.64
CA ASP A 151 19.69 13.19 -0.68
C ASP A 151 21.01 12.82 -1.37
N LYS A 152 21.54 11.62 -1.09
CA LYS A 152 22.70 11.08 -1.81
C LYS A 152 22.41 10.84 -3.29
N ALA A 153 21.24 10.33 -3.64
CA ALA A 153 20.88 10.05 -5.04
C ALA A 153 20.78 11.35 -5.85
N VAL A 154 20.09 12.37 -5.34
CA VAL A 154 19.95 13.67 -6.03
C VAL A 154 21.25 14.48 -6.05
N MET A 155 22.18 14.22 -5.13
CA MET A 155 23.54 14.78 -5.18
C MET A 155 24.37 14.16 -6.32
N ILE A 156 24.13 12.89 -6.67
CA ILE A 156 24.78 12.23 -7.81
C ILE A 156 24.16 12.70 -9.13
N ASP A 157 22.84 12.72 -9.19
CA ASP A 157 22.05 13.21 -10.33
C ASP A 157 20.75 13.90 -9.85
N PRO A 158 20.66 15.24 -9.96
CA PRO A 158 19.47 15.99 -9.59
C PRO A 158 18.22 15.65 -10.40
N ASN A 159 18.37 14.92 -11.52
CA ASN A 159 17.31 14.50 -12.42
C ASN A 159 16.99 12.99 -12.33
N ALA A 160 17.47 12.31 -11.29
CA ALA A 160 17.15 10.89 -11.05
C ALA A 160 15.65 10.68 -10.75
N ALA A 161 14.82 10.51 -11.79
CA ALA A 161 13.37 10.40 -11.67
C ALA A 161 12.91 9.24 -10.76
N SER A 162 13.58 8.08 -10.81
CA SER A 162 13.37 6.98 -9.85
C SER A 162 13.50 7.41 -8.38
N ALA A 163 14.49 8.24 -8.04
CA ALA A 163 14.68 8.71 -6.67
C ALA A 163 13.49 9.53 -6.18
N TYR A 164 13.00 10.46 -7.01
CA TYR A 164 11.79 11.24 -6.69
C TYR A 164 10.55 10.35 -6.62
N PHE A 165 10.36 9.43 -7.56
CA PHE A 165 9.20 8.54 -7.57
C PHE A 165 9.11 7.70 -6.29
N PHE A 166 10.19 6.99 -5.93
CA PHE A 166 10.19 6.14 -4.75
C PHE A 166 10.23 6.93 -3.44
N MET A 167 10.77 8.15 -3.43
CA MET A 167 10.62 9.04 -2.28
C MET A 167 9.17 9.54 -2.12
N GLY A 168 8.45 9.76 -3.23
CA GLY A 168 7.02 10.03 -3.23
C GLY A 168 6.20 8.89 -2.61
N GLU A 169 6.51 7.65 -3.01
CA GLU A 169 5.93 6.43 -2.41
C GLU A 169 6.25 6.33 -0.90
N CYS A 170 7.48 6.66 -0.51
CA CYS A 170 7.90 6.67 0.90
C CYS A 170 7.10 7.69 1.72
N TYR A 171 6.96 8.93 1.23
CA TYR A 171 6.12 9.93 1.90
C TYR A 171 4.65 9.57 1.92
N LEU A 172 4.14 8.92 0.87
CA LEU A 172 2.76 8.45 0.83
C LEU A 172 2.52 7.38 1.91
N ALA A 173 3.44 6.44 2.08
CA ALA A 173 3.40 5.46 3.16
C ALA A 173 3.48 6.10 4.55
N ALA A 174 4.24 7.20 4.69
CA ALA A 174 4.30 8.01 5.91
C ALA A 174 3.06 8.89 6.13
N LEU A 175 2.07 8.88 5.21
CA LEU A 175 0.92 9.78 5.19
C LEU A 175 1.29 11.27 5.10
N HIS A 176 2.51 11.58 4.63
CA HIS A 176 2.99 12.94 4.36
C HIS A 176 2.56 13.37 2.95
N LEU A 177 1.25 13.57 2.77
CA LEU A 177 0.60 13.73 1.47
C LEU A 177 1.16 14.89 0.63
N GLU A 178 1.40 16.05 1.25
CA GLU A 178 1.95 17.20 0.51
C GLU A 178 3.38 16.94 0.01
N ALA A 179 4.21 16.29 0.83
CA ALA A 179 5.57 15.94 0.44
C ALA A 179 5.55 14.90 -0.69
N ALA A 180 4.67 13.89 -0.59
CA ALA A 180 4.45 12.91 -1.66
C ALA A 180 4.02 13.59 -2.97
N GLY A 181 3.07 14.52 -2.90
CA GLY A 181 2.60 15.29 -4.06
C GLY A 181 3.71 16.08 -4.75
N ARG A 182 4.59 16.74 -3.99
CA ARG A 182 5.76 17.44 -4.54
C ARG A 182 6.74 16.51 -5.24
N MET A 183 7.00 15.33 -4.65
CA MET A 183 7.89 14.34 -5.26
C MET A 183 7.31 13.82 -6.59
N PHE A 184 6.01 13.47 -6.64
CA PHE A 184 5.38 13.03 -7.88
C PHE A 184 5.32 14.13 -8.93
N ALA A 185 5.04 15.38 -8.55
CA ALA A 185 5.10 16.51 -9.47
C ALA A 185 6.49 16.67 -10.10
N ARG A 186 7.55 16.50 -9.31
CA ARG A 186 8.93 16.55 -9.82
C ARG A 186 9.22 15.45 -10.85
N VAL A 187 8.65 14.26 -10.70
CA VAL A 187 8.77 13.20 -11.72
C VAL A 187 8.11 13.61 -13.04
N LEU A 188 6.93 14.26 -12.97
CA LEU A 188 6.24 14.75 -14.16
C LEU A 188 7.03 15.86 -14.86
N ASP A 189 7.65 16.76 -14.10
CA ASP A 189 8.49 17.84 -14.65
C ASP A 189 9.76 17.33 -15.33
N LEU A 190 10.30 16.19 -14.88
CA LEU A 190 11.50 15.58 -15.46
C LEU A 190 11.23 14.85 -16.78
N ASP A 191 9.97 14.50 -17.07
CA ASP A 191 9.53 13.79 -18.29
C ASP A 191 10.39 12.55 -18.62
N ALA A 192 10.58 11.68 -17.62
CA ALA A 192 11.46 10.52 -17.70
C ALA A 192 10.75 9.22 -17.25
N GLU A 193 11.49 8.26 -16.69
CA GLU A 193 10.89 7.06 -16.09
C GLU A 193 9.86 7.41 -15.00
N TYR A 194 8.86 6.54 -14.83
CA TYR A 194 7.79 6.64 -13.82
C TYR A 194 6.73 7.74 -14.02
N VAL A 195 6.70 8.46 -15.16
CA VAL A 195 5.70 9.54 -15.40
C VAL A 195 4.26 9.04 -15.23
N ARG A 196 3.90 7.89 -15.83
CA ARG A 196 2.52 7.34 -15.74
C ARG A 196 2.16 6.92 -14.31
N GLU A 197 3.12 6.33 -13.61
CA GLU A 197 2.98 5.93 -12.22
C GLU A 197 2.83 7.14 -11.30
N ALA A 198 3.66 8.17 -11.48
CA ALA A 198 3.63 9.42 -10.74
C ALA A 198 2.34 10.21 -11.00
N GLU A 199 1.82 10.21 -12.22
CA GLU A 199 0.55 10.86 -12.55
C GLU A 199 -0.61 10.22 -11.77
N ARG A 200 -0.70 8.88 -11.81
CA ARG A 200 -1.72 8.11 -11.07
C ARG A 200 -1.61 8.34 -9.56
N ARG A 201 -0.40 8.29 -9.01
CA ARG A 201 -0.16 8.52 -7.57
C ARG A 201 -0.41 9.97 -7.16
N GLY A 202 -0.04 10.94 -8.01
CA GLY A 202 -0.35 12.35 -7.81
C GLY A 202 -1.85 12.65 -7.83
N LYS A 203 -2.62 12.00 -8.72
CA LYS A 203 -4.09 12.09 -8.74
C LYS A 203 -4.70 11.57 -7.43
N LEU A 204 -4.21 10.43 -6.93
CA LEU A 204 -4.61 9.90 -5.62
C LEU A 204 -4.32 10.90 -4.51
N VAL A 205 -3.08 11.41 -4.40
CA VAL A 205 -2.70 12.38 -3.37
C VAL A 205 -3.60 13.62 -3.38
N ARG A 206 -3.89 14.19 -4.56
CA ARG A 206 -4.80 15.34 -4.69
C ARG A 206 -6.22 15.00 -4.21
N LYS A 207 -6.71 13.81 -4.54
CA LYS A 207 -8.02 13.31 -4.09
C LYS A 207 -8.10 13.26 -2.55
N ILE A 208 -7.05 12.72 -1.91
CA ILE A 208 -6.98 12.60 -0.45
C ILE A 208 -6.85 13.99 0.22
N LEU A 209 -6.02 14.88 -0.34
CA LEU A 209 -5.88 16.24 0.18
C LEU A 209 -7.21 17.02 0.11
N ARG A 210 -8.01 16.82 -0.94
CA ARG A 210 -9.35 17.41 -1.08
C ARG A 210 -10.34 16.82 -0.07
N ALA A 211 -10.23 15.52 0.23
CA ALA A 211 -11.09 14.84 1.19
C ALA A 211 -10.75 15.19 2.66
N MET A 212 -9.57 15.78 2.92
CA MET A 212 -9.13 16.29 4.22
C MET A 212 -9.41 15.34 5.41
N PRO A 213 -8.99 14.06 5.37
CA PRO A 213 -9.30 13.10 6.44
C PRO A 213 -8.77 13.55 7.81
N GLU A 214 -9.68 13.70 8.77
CA GLU A 214 -9.39 14.17 10.14
C GLU A 214 -8.85 13.03 11.01
N THR A 215 -9.36 11.82 10.81
CA THR A 215 -9.01 10.68 11.65
C THR A 215 -7.81 9.90 11.12
N ALA A 216 -7.12 9.19 12.01
CA ALA A 216 -6.06 8.26 11.61
C ALA A 216 -6.63 7.11 10.76
N ALA A 217 -7.86 6.65 11.07
CA ALA A 217 -8.58 5.67 10.28
C ALA A 217 -8.86 6.18 8.86
N GLY A 218 -9.38 7.40 8.73
CA GLY A 218 -9.60 8.07 7.45
C GLY A 218 -8.32 8.19 6.64
N ARG A 219 -7.21 8.66 7.23
CA ARG A 219 -5.92 8.76 6.53
C ARG A 219 -5.40 7.41 6.03
N LYS A 220 -5.54 6.34 6.81
CA LYS A 220 -5.15 4.98 6.40
C LYS A 220 -6.06 4.44 5.31
N ALA A 221 -7.37 4.59 5.48
CA ALA A 221 -8.38 4.14 4.52
C ALA A 221 -8.22 4.85 3.18
N ALA A 222 -7.77 6.11 3.16
CA ALA A 222 -7.53 6.89 1.95
C ALA A 222 -6.58 6.21 0.93
N LEU A 223 -5.69 5.32 1.40
CA LEU A 223 -4.75 4.57 0.57
C LEU A 223 -5.28 3.19 0.13
N ILE A 224 -6.45 2.77 0.60
CA ILE A 224 -7.06 1.50 0.24
C ILE A 224 -7.71 1.64 -1.14
N GLU A 225 -7.25 0.84 -2.10
CA GLU A 225 -7.80 0.83 -3.46
C GLU A 225 -9.19 0.20 -3.53
N ARG A 226 -9.49 -0.75 -2.64
CA ARG A 226 -10.77 -1.48 -2.59
C ARG A 226 -11.23 -1.61 -1.15
N LEU A 227 -12.19 -0.79 -0.75
CA LEU A 227 -12.76 -0.86 0.59
C LEU A 227 -13.61 -2.11 0.76
N THR A 228 -13.55 -2.66 1.97
CA THR A 228 -14.45 -3.70 2.43
C THR A 228 -15.65 -3.11 3.19
N ARG A 229 -16.67 -3.93 3.45
CA ARG A 229 -17.82 -3.55 4.29
C ARG A 229 -17.37 -3.10 5.68
N ALA A 230 -16.35 -3.74 6.25
CA ALA A 230 -15.80 -3.35 7.54
C ALA A 230 -15.08 -1.99 7.48
N ASP A 231 -14.34 -1.71 6.40
CA ASP A 231 -13.67 -0.42 6.24
C ASP A 231 -14.68 0.72 6.11
N VAL A 232 -15.76 0.52 5.33
CA VAL A 232 -16.83 1.52 5.19
C VAL A 232 -17.54 1.75 6.52
N ALA A 233 -17.80 0.69 7.31
CA ALA A 233 -18.36 0.84 8.65
C ALA A 233 -17.47 1.70 9.56
N ALA A 234 -16.16 1.45 9.55
CA ALA A 234 -15.19 2.25 10.30
C ALA A 234 -15.16 3.71 9.81
N LEU A 235 -15.18 3.95 8.50
CA LEU A 235 -15.23 5.31 7.94
C LEU A 235 -16.49 6.08 8.36
N PHE A 236 -17.65 5.44 8.35
CA PHE A 236 -18.89 6.10 8.79
C PHE A 236 -18.87 6.43 10.28
N VAL A 237 -18.28 5.58 11.12
CA VAL A 237 -18.21 5.84 12.55
C VAL A 237 -17.14 6.89 12.89
N GLU A 238 -15.91 6.74 12.40
CA GLU A 238 -14.77 7.58 12.76
C GLU A 238 -14.77 8.91 12.00
N GLU A 239 -14.96 8.87 10.69
CA GLU A 239 -14.82 10.05 9.84
C GLU A 239 -16.14 10.81 9.69
N MET A 240 -17.22 10.13 9.27
CA MET A 240 -18.53 10.77 9.12
C MET A 240 -19.18 11.09 10.48
N LYS A 241 -18.72 10.43 11.55
CA LYS A 241 -19.29 10.56 12.91
C LYS A 241 -20.79 10.26 12.90
N ILE A 242 -21.20 9.21 12.17
CA ILE A 242 -22.58 8.90 11.84
C ILE A 242 -23.49 8.78 13.07
N GLY A 243 -22.96 8.29 14.19
CA GLY A 243 -23.69 8.24 15.45
C GLY A 243 -24.08 9.63 15.96
N ALA A 244 -23.15 10.59 15.97
CA ALA A 244 -23.44 11.96 16.37
C ALA A 244 -24.39 12.67 15.38
N LEU A 245 -24.22 12.39 14.09
CA LEU A 245 -25.10 12.91 13.03
C LEU A 245 -26.55 12.44 13.25
N PHE A 246 -26.75 11.15 13.49
CA PHE A 246 -28.08 10.57 13.73
C PHE A 246 -28.66 11.00 15.07
N ALA A 247 -27.86 11.10 16.14
CA ALA A 247 -28.34 11.63 17.42
C ALA A 247 -28.90 13.06 17.27
N LYS A 248 -28.25 13.89 16.45
CA LYS A 248 -28.66 15.28 16.22
C LYS A 248 -29.87 15.42 15.30
N ARG A 249 -29.97 14.57 14.27
CA ARG A 249 -30.94 14.72 13.17
C ARG A 249 -32.12 13.76 13.25
N MET A 250 -31.95 12.64 13.96
CA MET A 250 -32.94 11.58 14.16
C MET A 250 -32.90 11.02 15.59
N PRO A 251 -33.22 11.83 16.61
CA PRO A 251 -33.13 11.39 18.01
C PRO A 251 -33.97 10.14 18.29
N ASN A 252 -35.12 9.96 17.65
CA ASN A 252 -35.97 8.78 17.85
C ASN A 252 -35.33 7.49 17.31
N VAL A 253 -34.76 7.53 16.11
CA VAL A 253 -34.05 6.38 15.50
C VAL A 253 -32.78 6.07 16.29
N PHE A 254 -32.05 7.10 16.68
CA PHE A 254 -30.83 6.97 17.47
C PHE A 254 -31.10 6.39 18.86
N ASN A 255 -32.14 6.83 19.56
CA ASN A 255 -32.50 6.33 20.89
C ASN A 255 -32.98 4.86 20.83
N ALA A 256 -33.77 4.50 19.81
CA ALA A 256 -34.15 3.11 19.56
C ALA A 256 -32.91 2.21 19.30
N ALA A 257 -31.92 2.71 18.55
CA ALA A 257 -30.67 2.01 18.27
C ALA A 257 -29.66 2.03 19.45
N SER A 258 -29.79 2.97 20.39
CA SER A 258 -28.86 3.15 21.52
C SER A 258 -29.31 2.47 22.81
N GLY A 259 -30.51 1.89 22.83
CA GLY A 259 -31.01 1.10 23.96
C GLY A 259 -31.41 1.96 25.17
N ASP A 260 -32.43 2.80 25.02
CA ASP A 260 -33.23 3.27 26.16
C ASP A 260 -34.50 2.39 26.26
N PRO A 261 -34.69 1.57 27.31
CA PRO A 261 -35.77 0.58 27.40
C PRO A 261 -37.19 1.18 27.44
N GLY A 262 -37.33 2.51 27.55
CA GLY A 262 -38.60 3.16 27.90
C GLY A 262 -39.56 3.46 26.74
N LYS A 263 -39.14 3.40 25.47
CA LYS A 263 -40.01 3.74 24.31
C LYS A 263 -39.69 2.92 23.06
N ALA A 264 -39.88 1.61 23.13
CA ALA A 264 -39.84 0.73 21.97
C ALA A 264 -41.09 0.94 21.08
N GLY A 265 -41.01 1.89 20.15
CA GLY A 265 -41.84 1.87 18.95
C GLY A 265 -41.27 0.83 17.97
N THR A 266 -42.13 -0.07 17.50
CA THR A 266 -41.90 -1.14 16.50
C THR A 266 -40.49 -1.22 15.91
N ALA A 267 -39.62 -2.00 16.57
CA ALA A 267 -38.33 -2.40 16.03
C ALA A 267 -38.53 -3.24 14.77
N VAL A 268 -37.83 -2.88 13.69
CA VAL A 268 -37.79 -3.65 12.45
C VAL A 268 -37.09 -4.98 12.76
N ALA A 269 -37.78 -6.08 12.47
CA ALA A 269 -37.30 -7.44 12.66
C ALA A 269 -36.18 -7.76 11.68
N GLY A 270 -34.94 -7.54 12.08
CA GLY A 270 -33.72 -8.02 11.44
C GLY A 270 -32.75 -8.49 12.50
N GLN A 271 -31.92 -9.50 12.22
CA GLN A 271 -30.87 -9.92 13.15
C GLN A 271 -29.93 -8.74 13.40
N THR A 272 -29.92 -8.23 14.64
CA THR A 272 -29.12 -7.07 15.05
C THR A 272 -27.67 -7.43 15.39
N GLU A 273 -27.34 -8.72 15.36
CA GLU A 273 -26.04 -9.25 15.75
C GLU A 273 -25.50 -10.16 14.63
N ALA A 274 -24.29 -9.87 14.16
CA ALA A 274 -23.60 -10.65 13.15
C ALA A 274 -22.75 -11.76 13.79
N LYS A 275 -22.80 -12.97 13.23
CA LYS A 275 -22.10 -14.15 13.79
C LYS A 275 -20.60 -14.18 13.50
N ASP A 276 -20.16 -13.48 12.46
CA ASP A 276 -18.82 -13.56 11.86
C ASP A 276 -17.94 -12.35 12.20
N ILE A 277 -18.33 -11.54 13.19
CA ILE A 277 -17.57 -10.34 13.61
C ILE A 277 -16.89 -10.49 14.98
N ALA A 278 -17.09 -11.61 15.67
CA ALA A 278 -16.46 -11.89 16.94
C ALA A 278 -14.93 -11.92 16.80
N GLY A 279 -14.24 -11.08 17.57
CA GLY A 279 -12.78 -10.93 17.49
C GLY A 279 -12.28 -10.14 16.27
N HIS A 280 -13.17 -9.64 15.41
CA HIS A 280 -12.78 -8.78 14.30
C HIS A 280 -12.32 -7.41 14.84
N PRO A 281 -11.17 -6.85 14.39
CA PRO A 281 -10.64 -5.58 14.90
C PRO A 281 -11.62 -4.39 14.77
N LEU A 282 -12.49 -4.44 13.75
CA LEU A 282 -13.51 -3.42 13.48
C LEU A 282 -14.92 -3.84 13.96
N GLY A 283 -15.04 -4.91 14.77
CA GLY A 283 -16.32 -5.47 15.21
C GLY A 283 -17.25 -4.44 15.87
N ALA A 284 -16.71 -3.60 16.76
CA ALA A 284 -17.49 -2.55 17.42
C ALA A 284 -18.06 -1.50 16.43
N TYR A 285 -17.32 -1.17 15.37
CA TYR A 285 -17.80 -0.26 14.33
C TYR A 285 -18.91 -0.90 13.50
N ILE A 286 -18.76 -2.19 13.18
CA ILE A 286 -19.75 -2.97 12.46
C ILE A 286 -21.06 -3.05 13.25
N GLU A 287 -21.00 -3.42 14.54
CA GLU A 287 -22.17 -3.44 15.41
C GLU A 287 -22.88 -2.08 15.45
N ARG A 288 -22.11 -0.98 15.50
CA ARG A 288 -22.67 0.35 15.54
C ARG A 288 -23.45 0.69 14.28
N VAL A 289 -22.92 0.42 13.08
CA VAL A 289 -23.63 0.72 11.82
C VAL A 289 -24.82 -0.21 11.59
N VAL A 290 -24.73 -1.47 11.99
CA VAL A 290 -25.85 -2.44 11.93
C VAL A 290 -27.01 -1.94 12.81
N ARG A 291 -26.73 -1.50 14.04
CA ARG A 291 -27.78 -0.95 14.94
C ARG A 291 -28.41 0.33 14.40
N LEU A 292 -27.67 1.14 13.65
CA LEU A 292 -28.20 2.35 13.00
C LEU A 292 -29.02 2.03 11.75
N GLY A 293 -29.03 0.76 11.30
CA GLY A 293 -29.85 0.27 10.19
C GLY A 293 -29.51 0.93 8.86
N ILE A 294 -28.22 1.12 8.57
CA ILE A 294 -27.76 1.74 7.32
C ILE A 294 -27.88 0.72 6.19
N ARG A 295 -28.71 1.02 5.19
CA ARG A 295 -28.98 0.13 4.06
C ARG A 295 -27.67 -0.23 3.35
N GLY A 296 -27.41 -1.52 3.19
CA GLY A 296 -26.21 -2.04 2.57
C GLY A 296 -25.11 -2.43 3.57
N LEU A 297 -25.24 -2.03 4.84
CA LEU A 297 -24.41 -2.51 5.95
C LEU A 297 -25.23 -3.38 6.93
N ASP A 298 -26.28 -4.00 6.43
CA ASP A 298 -27.15 -4.91 7.19
C ASP A 298 -26.53 -6.32 7.31
N VAL A 299 -26.99 -7.09 8.29
CA VAL A 299 -26.67 -8.52 8.40
C VAL A 299 -27.46 -9.29 7.34
N TYR A 300 -26.79 -10.17 6.60
CA TYR A 300 -27.42 -11.02 5.59
C TYR A 300 -28.40 -12.02 6.22
N PRO A 301 -29.32 -12.62 5.44
CA PRO A 301 -30.29 -13.61 5.96
C PRO A 301 -29.66 -14.84 6.62
N ASP A 302 -28.40 -15.16 6.32
CA ASP A 302 -27.64 -16.24 6.95
C ASP A 302 -27.09 -15.88 8.35
N GLY A 303 -27.22 -14.61 8.75
CA GLY A 303 -26.71 -14.05 10.00
C GLY A 303 -25.26 -13.59 9.95
N THR A 304 -24.67 -13.49 8.75
CA THR A 304 -23.31 -12.97 8.55
C THR A 304 -23.32 -11.52 8.12
N PHE A 305 -22.30 -10.76 8.48
CA PHE A 305 -22.05 -9.40 7.99
C PHE A 305 -21.08 -9.38 6.81
N ARG A 306 -20.18 -10.38 6.69
CA ARG A 306 -19.15 -10.50 5.65
C ARG A 306 -18.18 -9.31 5.65
N PRO A 307 -17.41 -9.09 6.73
CA PRO A 307 -16.58 -7.90 6.89
C PRO A 307 -15.55 -7.68 5.77
N ALA A 308 -15.05 -8.75 5.15
CA ALA A 308 -14.06 -8.70 4.08
C ALA A 308 -14.64 -8.56 2.66
N GLU A 309 -15.97 -8.55 2.50
CA GLU A 309 -16.60 -8.37 1.20
C GLU A 309 -16.34 -6.95 0.68
N GLN A 310 -15.93 -6.86 -0.59
CA GLN A 310 -15.59 -5.60 -1.24
C GLN A 310 -16.86 -4.80 -1.53
N VAL A 311 -16.78 -3.48 -1.32
CA VAL A 311 -17.87 -2.56 -1.62
C VAL A 311 -17.66 -1.97 -3.00
N ASP A 312 -18.67 -2.06 -3.84
CA ASP A 312 -18.70 -1.39 -5.13
C ASP A 312 -19.34 0.01 -5.04
N ARG A 313 -19.16 0.80 -6.10
CA ARG A 313 -19.64 2.19 -6.15
C ARG A 313 -21.16 2.28 -6.07
N ALA A 314 -21.90 1.32 -6.63
CA ALA A 314 -23.36 1.28 -6.55
C ALA A 314 -23.86 1.02 -5.12
N SER A 315 -23.28 0.03 -4.43
CA SER A 315 -23.61 -0.30 -3.05
C SER A 315 -23.32 0.88 -2.12
N TYR A 316 -22.20 1.57 -2.35
CA TYR A 316 -21.89 2.77 -1.60
C TYR A 316 -22.86 3.93 -1.87
N ALA A 317 -23.26 4.14 -3.13
CA ALA A 317 -24.30 5.12 -3.47
C ALA A 317 -25.62 4.82 -2.74
N MET A 318 -26.00 3.54 -2.61
CA MET A 318 -27.18 3.14 -1.85
C MET A 318 -27.06 3.45 -0.36
N MET A 319 -25.87 3.27 0.23
CA MET A 319 -25.61 3.62 1.63
C MET A 319 -25.72 5.12 1.86
N ILE A 320 -25.09 5.93 0.99
CA ILE A 320 -25.10 7.39 1.10
C ILE A 320 -26.52 7.95 0.88
N GLU A 321 -27.26 7.45 -0.10
CA GLU A 321 -28.66 7.84 -0.29
C GLU A 321 -29.52 7.55 0.94
N ASP A 322 -29.35 6.38 1.55
CA ASP A 322 -30.09 6.00 2.75
C ASP A 322 -29.77 6.92 3.94
N ILE A 323 -28.49 7.26 4.12
CA ILE A 323 -28.04 8.25 5.11
C ILE A 323 -28.66 9.62 4.82
N LEU A 324 -28.69 10.07 3.56
CA LEU A 324 -29.30 11.34 3.17
C LEU A 324 -30.80 11.38 3.48
N ILE A 325 -31.55 10.35 3.10
CA ILE A 325 -33.00 10.23 3.38
C ILE A 325 -33.23 10.35 4.89
N LYS A 326 -32.48 9.58 5.67
CA LYS A 326 -32.58 9.56 7.14
C LYS A 326 -32.28 10.92 7.76
N VAL A 327 -31.17 11.54 7.37
CA VAL A 327 -30.70 12.81 7.96
C VAL A 327 -31.56 14.01 7.55
N THR A 328 -32.14 13.98 6.35
CA THR A 328 -32.99 15.07 5.84
C THR A 328 -34.47 14.87 6.14
N GLY A 329 -34.92 13.63 6.37
CA GLY A 329 -36.33 13.26 6.44
C GLY A 329 -37.04 13.26 5.08
N ASP A 330 -36.33 13.46 3.97
CA ASP A 330 -36.91 13.53 2.63
C ASP A 330 -37.03 12.12 2.01
N SER A 331 -38.17 11.47 2.23
CA SER A 331 -38.47 10.16 1.65
C SER A 331 -38.67 10.21 0.12
N ALA A 332 -38.88 11.39 -0.48
CA ALA A 332 -39.05 11.51 -1.92
C ALA A 332 -37.74 11.21 -2.67
N LEU A 333 -36.58 11.30 -2.00
CA LEU A 333 -35.30 10.92 -2.60
C LEU A 333 -35.28 9.47 -3.08
N ALA A 334 -35.93 8.56 -2.36
CA ALA A 334 -35.95 7.12 -2.68
C ALA A 334 -36.57 6.78 -4.04
N THR A 335 -37.34 7.70 -4.64
CA THR A 335 -37.98 7.51 -5.95
C THR A 335 -37.75 8.65 -6.92
N ARG A 336 -36.90 9.63 -6.57
CA ARG A 336 -36.77 10.90 -7.28
C ARG A 336 -36.45 10.78 -8.76
N PHE A 337 -35.70 9.77 -9.16
CA PHE A 337 -35.26 9.54 -10.53
C PHE A 337 -35.85 8.26 -11.13
N VAL A 338 -36.85 7.64 -10.49
CA VAL A 338 -37.53 6.47 -11.06
C VAL A 338 -38.21 6.88 -12.37
N GLY A 339 -37.88 6.18 -13.45
CA GLY A 339 -38.37 6.47 -14.80
C GLY A 339 -37.63 7.59 -15.54
N ALA A 340 -36.63 8.23 -14.92
CA ALA A 340 -35.78 9.21 -15.61
C ALA A 340 -34.81 8.51 -16.58
N PRO A 341 -34.45 9.16 -17.71
CA PRO A 341 -33.40 8.65 -18.58
C PRO A 341 -32.06 8.66 -17.86
N SER A 342 -31.24 7.63 -18.10
CA SER A 342 -29.89 7.58 -17.53
C SER A 342 -28.93 8.50 -18.29
N PRO A 343 -28.16 9.35 -17.59
CA PRO A 343 -27.06 10.10 -18.19
C PRO A 343 -25.78 9.26 -18.29
N PHE A 344 -25.74 8.07 -17.70
CA PHE A 344 -24.56 7.22 -17.64
C PHE A 344 -24.59 6.19 -18.78
N PRO A 345 -23.49 6.02 -19.54
CA PRO A 345 -23.43 5.05 -20.62
C PRO A 345 -23.46 3.58 -20.13
N ASP A 346 -23.10 3.35 -18.87
CA ASP A 346 -22.87 2.04 -18.25
C ASP A 346 -23.84 1.69 -17.13
N LEU A 347 -24.87 2.51 -16.92
CA LEU A 347 -25.87 2.29 -15.89
C LEU A 347 -27.28 2.54 -16.46
N ARG A 348 -28.07 1.48 -16.60
CA ARG A 348 -29.45 1.56 -17.08
C ARG A 348 -30.42 2.04 -16.00
N GLY A 349 -31.48 2.73 -16.43
CA GLY A 349 -32.49 3.33 -15.55
C GLY A 349 -33.34 2.34 -14.74
N ASP A 350 -33.35 1.06 -15.14
CA ASP A 350 -34.11 -0.02 -14.50
C ASP A 350 -33.30 -0.80 -13.45
N HIS A 351 -32.02 -0.48 -13.24
CA HIS A 351 -31.23 -1.13 -12.19
C HIS A 351 -31.64 -0.65 -10.79
N PRO A 352 -31.63 -1.53 -9.76
CA PRO A 352 -32.05 -1.19 -8.40
C PRO A 352 -31.30 -0.02 -7.74
N TYR A 353 -30.05 0.20 -8.14
CA TYR A 353 -29.17 1.26 -7.62
C TYR A 353 -29.13 2.51 -8.52
N PHE A 354 -29.90 2.54 -9.62
CA PHE A 354 -29.94 3.70 -10.53
C PHE A 354 -30.37 4.97 -9.81
N ASN A 355 -31.45 4.90 -9.04
CA ASN A 355 -31.96 6.05 -8.30
C ASN A 355 -30.91 6.59 -7.32
N SER A 356 -30.27 5.71 -6.55
CA SER A 356 -29.20 6.07 -5.61
C SER A 356 -28.03 6.75 -6.32
N ALA A 357 -27.53 6.17 -7.43
CA ALA A 357 -26.45 6.75 -8.23
C ALA A 357 -26.82 8.16 -8.73
N MET A 358 -28.03 8.35 -9.23
CA MET A 358 -28.53 9.67 -9.66
C MET A 358 -28.64 10.66 -8.50
N VAL A 359 -29.13 10.23 -7.33
CA VAL A 359 -29.26 11.08 -6.15
C VAL A 359 -27.91 11.63 -5.69
N VAL A 360 -26.90 10.76 -5.58
CA VAL A 360 -25.59 11.14 -5.05
C VAL A 360 -24.76 11.94 -6.06
N THR A 361 -24.86 11.63 -7.36
CA THR A 361 -24.13 12.35 -8.42
C THR A 361 -24.73 13.71 -8.73
N SER A 362 -26.07 13.82 -8.80
CA SER A 362 -26.74 15.12 -9.03
C SER A 362 -26.52 16.14 -7.90
N ARG A 363 -26.08 15.68 -6.73
CA ARG A 363 -25.71 16.51 -5.58
C ARG A 363 -24.21 16.75 -5.44
N GLY A 364 -23.39 16.20 -6.35
CA GLY A 364 -21.93 16.30 -6.28
C GLY A 364 -21.31 15.53 -5.10
N ILE A 365 -22.04 14.60 -4.49
CA ILE A 365 -21.56 13.79 -3.37
C ILE A 365 -20.65 12.66 -3.89
N MET A 366 -21.02 12.05 -5.03
CA MET A 366 -20.13 11.16 -5.76
C MET A 366 -19.90 11.70 -7.16
N GLU A 367 -18.67 11.56 -7.66
CA GLU A 367 -18.30 11.87 -9.03
C GLU A 367 -18.43 10.63 -9.92
N VAL A 368 -18.53 10.83 -11.24
CA VAL A 368 -18.33 9.75 -12.22
C VAL A 368 -16.92 9.18 -12.11
N GLU A 369 -16.75 7.90 -12.42
CA GLU A 369 -15.44 7.24 -12.36
C GLU A 369 -14.53 7.79 -13.47
N ASP A 370 -15.09 7.95 -14.66
CA ASP A 370 -14.40 8.48 -15.81
C ASP A 370 -15.16 9.71 -16.35
N SER A 371 -14.57 10.88 -16.15
CA SER A 371 -15.11 12.15 -16.63
C SER A 371 -15.08 12.29 -18.16
N ALA A 372 -14.22 11.53 -18.86
CA ALA A 372 -14.14 11.59 -20.31
C ALA A 372 -15.31 10.83 -20.97
N THR A 373 -15.71 9.70 -20.38
CA THR A 373 -16.83 8.88 -20.88
C THR A 373 -18.15 9.17 -20.18
N GLY A 374 -18.12 9.78 -19.00
CA GLY A 374 -19.29 9.95 -18.13
C GLY A 374 -19.73 8.66 -17.43
N SER A 375 -18.89 7.61 -17.44
CA SER A 375 -19.18 6.31 -16.83
C SER A 375 -19.23 6.40 -15.29
N PHE A 376 -20.28 5.81 -14.70
CA PHE A 376 -20.41 5.74 -13.24
C PHE A 376 -19.63 4.57 -12.63
N ALA A 377 -19.38 3.52 -13.40
CA ALA A 377 -18.76 2.26 -13.01
C ALA A 377 -19.43 1.62 -11.78
N PRO A 378 -20.72 1.22 -11.85
CA PRO A 378 -21.49 0.80 -10.67
C PRO A 378 -20.88 -0.41 -9.94
N LEU A 379 -20.37 -1.39 -10.67
CA LEU A 379 -19.71 -2.59 -10.13
C LEU A 379 -18.19 -2.40 -9.97
N GLY A 380 -17.69 -1.18 -10.21
CA GLY A 380 -16.30 -0.82 -9.99
C GLY A 380 -15.97 -0.76 -8.49
N PRO A 381 -14.71 -1.00 -8.11
CA PRO A 381 -14.30 -0.95 -6.72
C PRO A 381 -14.48 0.46 -6.14
N LEU A 382 -14.90 0.54 -4.88
CA LEU A 382 -14.86 1.79 -4.12
C LEU A 382 -13.47 1.98 -3.49
N SER A 383 -12.76 3.03 -3.90
CA SER A 383 -11.51 3.43 -3.23
C SER A 383 -11.81 4.22 -1.94
N GLY A 384 -10.89 4.18 -0.99
CA GLY A 384 -11.04 4.96 0.24
C GLY A 384 -10.99 6.47 0.01
N ALA A 385 -10.20 6.93 -0.96
CA ALA A 385 -10.21 8.33 -1.34
C ALA A 385 -11.57 8.78 -1.89
N ASP A 386 -12.26 7.94 -2.67
CA ASP A 386 -13.61 8.22 -3.17
C ASP A 386 -14.66 8.21 -2.07
N ALA A 387 -14.59 7.24 -1.15
CA ALA A 387 -15.49 7.21 0.00
C ALA A 387 -15.32 8.45 0.88
N LEU A 388 -14.09 8.86 1.18
CA LEU A 388 -13.82 10.04 1.99
C LEU A 388 -14.32 11.33 1.33
N LEU A 389 -14.22 11.44 0.00
CA LEU A 389 -14.76 12.58 -0.73
C LEU A 389 -16.28 12.69 -0.60
N ALA A 390 -17.00 11.56 -0.58
CA ALA A 390 -18.45 11.55 -0.42
C ALA A 390 -18.91 11.79 1.03
N ILE A 391 -18.02 11.57 2.00
CA ILE A 391 -18.29 11.84 3.43
C ILE A 391 -18.25 13.34 3.75
N ARG A 392 -17.47 14.11 2.99
CA ARG A 392 -17.28 15.55 3.18
C ARG A 392 -18.38 16.36 2.53
#